data_AF-A0AAU3LPX1-F1
#
_entry.id   AF-A0AAU3LPX1-F1
#
_cell.length_a   1.000
_cell.length_b   1.000
_cell.length_c   1.000
_cell.angle_alpha   90.00
_cell.angle_beta   90.00
_cell.angle_gamma   90.00
#
_symmetry.space_group_name_H-M   'P 1'
#
loop_
_entity.id
_entity.type
_entity.pdbx_description
1 polymer ?
#
loop_
_entity_poly.entity_id
_entity_poly.type
_entity_poly.pdbx_seq_one_letter_code
_entity_poly.pdbx_strand_id
1 'polypeptide(L)'
;MTTDPSSQLKAIRFAVARHIANGLVSSIHIRVKAARNLATEMDANGANVDALVEQQLIRDGYTAPEARTARSAESPDPWAPKPSITEYIPEPVRHVLADRLAHMLLGPAGGELQLQARELTFALKAEGFDLSEPIKQHITDSTLGHDPADVPF
;
A
#
# COMPACT_ATOMS: atom_id res chain seq x y z
N MET A 1 38.23 5.71 -19.35
CA MET A 1 37.94 4.32 -18.99
C MET A 1 36.48 4.03 -19.29
N THR A 2 36.17 3.49 -20.47
CA THR A 2 34.82 3.00 -20.80
C THR A 2 34.72 1.59 -20.24
N THR A 3 34.01 1.43 -19.12
CA THR A 3 33.73 0.10 -18.58
C THR A 3 32.76 -0.59 -19.53
N ASP A 4 33.16 -1.78 -19.99
CA ASP A 4 32.35 -2.63 -20.85
C ASP A 4 30.94 -2.84 -20.23
N PRO A 5 29.84 -2.61 -20.97
CA PRO A 5 28.48 -2.71 -20.46
C PRO A 5 28.17 -4.07 -19.80
N SER A 6 28.77 -5.16 -20.31
CA SER A 6 28.56 -6.49 -19.73
C SER A 6 29.19 -6.60 -18.33
N SER A 7 30.35 -5.99 -18.15
CA SER A 7 31.06 -5.91 -16.87
C SER A 7 30.31 -5.04 -15.85
N GLN A 8 29.71 -3.93 -16.30
CA GLN A 8 28.85 -3.08 -15.45
C GLN A 8 27.59 -3.83 -14.99
N LEU A 9 26.90 -4.50 -15.90
CA LEU A 9 25.70 -5.29 -15.58
C LEU A 9 26.02 -6.39 -14.55
N LYS A 10 27.16 -7.08 -14.72
CA LYS A 10 27.62 -8.07 -13.74
C LYS A 10 27.84 -7.44 -12.37
N ALA A 11 28.52 -6.30 -12.30
CA ALA A 11 28.76 -5.59 -11.03
C ALA A 11 27.46 -5.17 -10.34
N ILE A 12 26.48 -4.68 -11.10
CA ILE A 12 25.15 -4.31 -10.59
C ILE A 12 24.43 -5.54 -10.03
N ARG A 13 24.39 -6.66 -10.77
CA ARG A 13 23.74 -7.89 -10.31
C ARG A 13 24.34 -8.42 -9.01
N PHE A 14 25.67 -8.37 -8.87
CA PHE A 14 26.33 -8.72 -7.61
C PHE A 14 25.97 -7.77 -6.46
N ALA A 15 25.93 -6.46 -6.73
CA ALA A 15 25.57 -5.47 -5.72
C ALA A 15 24.13 -5.65 -5.23
N VAL A 16 23.20 -5.91 -6.15
CA VAL A 16 21.78 -6.16 -5.86
C VAL A 16 21.60 -7.46 -5.10
N ALA A 17 22.23 -8.55 -5.54
CA ALA A 17 22.17 -9.84 -4.85
C ALA A 17 22.65 -9.73 -3.39
N ARG A 18 23.72 -8.97 -3.15
CA ARG A 18 24.21 -8.70 -1.80
C ARG A 18 23.21 -7.90 -0.96
N HIS A 19 22.53 -6.92 -1.55
CA HIS A 19 21.52 -6.14 -0.84
C HIS A 19 20.31 -7.00 -0.44
N ILE A 20 19.86 -7.87 -1.37
CA ILE A 20 18.80 -8.85 -1.11
C ILE A 20 19.22 -9.79 0.02
N ALA A 21 20.41 -10.38 -0.04
CA ALA A 21 20.93 -11.28 0.99
C ALA A 21 20.93 -10.60 2.39
N ASN A 22 21.46 -9.38 2.48
CA ASN A 22 21.46 -8.59 3.73
C ASN A 22 20.04 -8.28 4.23
N GLY A 23 19.10 -8.01 3.31
CA GLY A 23 17.71 -7.76 3.66
C GLY A 23 17.01 -9.01 4.21
N LEU A 24 17.28 -10.19 3.63
CA LEU A 24 16.70 -11.46 4.06
C LEU A 24 17.13 -11.87 5.47
N VAL A 25 18.38 -11.64 5.84
CA VAL A 25 18.90 -11.94 7.19
C VAL A 25 18.61 -10.84 8.21
N SER A 26 17.92 -9.77 7.81
CA SER A 26 17.60 -8.68 8.71
C SER A 26 16.57 -9.10 9.76
N SER A 27 16.76 -8.64 11.00
CA SER A 27 15.74 -8.74 12.06
C SER A 27 14.57 -7.78 11.85
N ILE A 28 14.64 -6.88 10.87
CA ILE A 28 13.62 -5.88 10.56
C ILE A 28 12.69 -6.42 9.46
N HIS A 29 11.41 -6.62 9.80
CA HIS A 29 10.42 -7.24 8.91
C HIS A 29 10.32 -6.58 7.54
N ILE A 30 10.31 -5.25 7.52
CA ILE A 30 10.19 -4.51 6.27
C ILE A 30 11.40 -4.69 5.34
N ARG A 31 12.60 -4.87 5.90
CA ARG A 31 13.79 -5.12 5.07
C ARG A 31 13.75 -6.52 4.44
N VAL A 32 13.23 -7.50 5.19
CA VAL A 32 12.98 -8.85 4.67
C VAL A 32 11.93 -8.82 3.56
N LYS A 33 10.81 -8.12 3.79
CA LYS A 33 9.73 -7.96 2.79
C LYS A 33 10.23 -7.26 1.52
N ALA A 34 10.94 -6.13 1.66
CA ALA A 34 11.51 -5.40 0.52
C ALA A 34 12.49 -6.26 -0.29
N ALA A 35 13.35 -7.04 0.39
CA ALA A 35 14.27 -7.94 -0.27
C ALA A 35 13.55 -9.06 -1.05
N ARG A 36 12.48 -9.63 -0.49
CA ARG A 36 11.65 -10.64 -1.17
C ARG A 36 10.92 -10.07 -2.39
N ASN A 37 10.33 -8.88 -2.24
CA ASN A 37 9.65 -8.19 -3.33
C ASN A 37 10.63 -7.89 -4.48
N LEU A 38 11.81 -7.36 -4.15
CA LEU A 38 12.84 -7.09 -5.16
C LEU A 38 13.31 -8.36 -5.87
N ALA A 39 13.56 -9.45 -5.13
CA ALA A 39 13.91 -10.73 -5.75
C ALA A 39 12.82 -11.22 -6.72
N THR A 40 11.55 -11.11 -6.29
CA THR A 40 10.39 -11.52 -7.09
C THR A 40 10.25 -10.67 -8.36
N GLU A 41 10.41 -9.34 -8.26
CA GLU A 41 10.39 -8.44 -9.42
C GLU A 41 11.54 -8.74 -10.38
N MET A 42 12.74 -9.04 -9.88
CA MET A 42 13.87 -9.41 -10.72
C MET A 42 13.62 -10.71 -11.48
N ASP A 43 13.04 -11.72 -10.84
CA ASP A 43 12.66 -12.96 -11.50
C ASP A 43 11.60 -12.74 -12.57
N ALA A 44 10.57 -11.95 -12.27
CA ALA A 44 9.53 -11.59 -13.23
C ALA A 44 10.07 -10.86 -14.47
N ASN A 45 11.18 -10.11 -14.33
CA ASN A 45 11.86 -9.42 -15.42
C ASN A 45 12.99 -10.23 -16.08
N GLY A 46 13.13 -11.52 -15.75
CA GLY A 46 14.16 -12.40 -16.32
C GLY A 46 15.59 -12.09 -15.85
N ALA A 47 15.75 -11.32 -14.77
CA ALA A 47 17.01 -10.90 -14.20
C ALA A 47 17.39 -11.72 -12.95
N ASN A 48 17.10 -13.02 -12.93
CA ASN A 48 17.28 -13.90 -11.75
C ASN A 48 18.68 -13.75 -11.12
N VAL A 49 18.72 -13.54 -9.80
CA VAL A 49 19.96 -13.40 -9.02
C VAL A 49 20.05 -14.41 -7.87
N ASP A 50 19.21 -15.44 -7.85
CA ASP A 50 19.10 -16.39 -6.73
C ASP A 50 20.43 -17.05 -6.39
N ALA A 51 21.16 -17.52 -7.40
CA ALA A 51 22.47 -18.14 -7.20
C ALA A 51 23.49 -17.17 -6.58
N LEU A 52 23.42 -15.88 -6.92
CA LEU A 52 24.29 -14.85 -6.35
C LEU A 52 23.88 -14.50 -4.92
N VAL A 53 22.57 -14.48 -4.64
CA VAL A 53 22.03 -14.28 -3.28
C VAL A 53 22.45 -15.44 -2.38
N GLU A 54 22.29 -16.68 -2.84
CA GLU A 54 22.69 -17.88 -2.11
C GLU A 54 24.20 -17.91 -1.86
N GLN A 55 25.02 -17.61 -2.88
CA GLN A 55 26.46 -17.49 -2.72
C GLN A 55 26.84 -16.46 -1.65
N GLN A 56 26.15 -15.32 -1.61
CA GLN A 56 26.41 -14.28 -0.61
C GLN A 56 25.96 -14.73 0.79
N LEU A 57 24.80 -15.36 0.93
CA LEU A 57 24.34 -15.91 2.21
C LEU A 57 25.32 -16.93 2.78
N ILE A 58 25.80 -17.87 1.95
CA ILE A 58 26.80 -18.87 2.33
C ILE A 58 28.10 -18.19 2.75
N ARG A 59 28.55 -17.18 1.99
CA ARG A 59 29.75 -16.39 2.33
C ARG A 59 29.62 -15.70 3.69
N ASP A 60 28.43 -15.21 4.01
CA ASP A 60 28.14 -14.52 5.26
C ASP A 60 27.81 -15.49 6.41
N GLY A 61 27.90 -16.81 6.18
CA GLY A 61 27.74 -17.85 7.20
C GLY A 61 26.30 -18.29 7.44
N TYR A 62 25.36 -17.90 6.59
CA TYR A 62 23.94 -18.26 6.69
C TYR A 62 23.60 -19.39 5.72
N THR A 63 22.69 -20.27 6.13
CA THR A 63 22.04 -21.20 5.21
C THR A 63 20.80 -20.55 4.56
N ALA A 64 20.48 -20.90 3.31
CA ALA A 64 19.31 -20.39 2.60
C ALA A 64 17.97 -20.61 3.36
N PRO A 65 17.76 -21.74 4.07
CA PRO A 65 16.58 -21.92 4.92
C PRO A 65 16.53 -20.96 6.12
N GLU A 66 17.65 -20.73 6.80
CA GLU A 66 17.72 -19.82 7.95
C GLU A 66 17.39 -18.37 7.55
N ALA A 67 17.93 -17.91 6.43
CA ALA A 67 17.65 -16.57 5.89
C ALA A 67 16.18 -16.40 5.46
N ARG A 68 15.52 -17.48 5.01
CA ARG A 68 14.09 -17.45 4.66
C ARG A 68 13.18 -17.54 5.88
N THR A 69 13.65 -18.11 6.98
CA THR A 69 12.84 -18.43 8.18
C THR A 69 13.00 -17.41 9.31
N ALA A 70 13.88 -16.41 9.17
CA ALA A 70 14.04 -15.33 10.16
C ALA A 70 12.71 -14.60 10.41
N ARG A 71 12.01 -15.00 11.49
CA ARG A 71 10.79 -14.38 12.00
C ARG A 71 11.16 -13.04 12.60
N SER A 72 11.13 -12.02 11.76
CA SER A 72 11.19 -10.64 12.18
C SER A 72 9.85 -10.28 12.83
N ALA A 73 9.89 -9.65 14.01
CA ALA A 73 8.70 -9.10 14.64
C ALA A 73 8.06 -8.08 13.70
N GLU A 74 6.72 -8.13 13.55
CA GLU A 74 5.94 -7.21 12.74
C GLU A 74 6.17 -5.77 13.20
N SER A 75 7.19 -5.12 12.64
CA SER A 75 7.30 -3.68 12.68
C SER A 75 6.26 -3.13 11.70
N PRO A 76 5.47 -2.10 12.06
CA PRO A 76 4.48 -1.54 11.16
C PRO A 76 5.16 -1.12 9.86
N ASP A 77 4.61 -1.55 8.73
CA ASP A 77 5.15 -1.35 7.39
C ASP A 77 4.95 0.12 6.97
N PRO A 78 5.99 0.98 6.93
CA PRO A 78 5.88 2.37 6.46
C PRO A 78 5.41 2.53 5.01
N TRP A 79 5.38 1.46 4.21
CA TRP A 79 4.83 1.48 2.85
C TRP A 79 3.52 0.72 2.73
N ALA A 80 3.00 0.14 3.80
CA ALA A 80 1.65 -0.38 3.77
C ALA A 80 0.69 0.77 3.52
N PRO A 81 -0.32 0.60 2.65
CA PRO A 81 -1.43 1.55 2.61
C PRO A 81 -1.95 1.70 4.05
N LYS A 82 -2.20 2.94 4.47
CA LYS A 82 -2.77 3.21 5.80
C LYS A 82 -3.95 2.26 6.00
N PRO A 83 -4.02 1.51 7.11
CA PRO A 83 -5.12 0.60 7.35
C PRO A 83 -6.42 1.39 7.25
N SER A 84 -7.26 1.02 6.27
CA SER A 84 -8.59 1.59 6.15
C SER A 84 -9.41 1.06 7.31
N ILE A 85 -9.89 1.93 8.19
CA ILE A 85 -10.80 1.52 9.26
C ILE A 85 -12.24 1.38 8.76
N THR A 86 -12.50 1.80 7.51
CA THR A 86 -13.84 1.77 6.89
C THR A 86 -14.51 0.39 6.96
N GLU A 87 -13.73 -0.68 6.81
CA GLU A 87 -14.25 -2.06 6.83
C GLU A 87 -14.72 -2.50 8.22
N TYR A 88 -14.19 -1.90 9.29
CA TYR A 88 -14.58 -2.19 10.68
C TYR A 88 -15.79 -1.38 11.14
N ILE A 89 -16.20 -0.34 10.39
CA ILE A 89 -17.38 0.46 10.70
C ILE A 89 -18.58 -0.17 10.02
N PRO A 90 -19.66 -0.52 10.75
CA PRO A 90 -20.86 -1.12 10.17
C PRO A 90 -21.42 -0.28 9.01
N GLU A 91 -21.84 -0.96 7.94
CA GLU A 91 -22.39 -0.34 6.73
C GLU A 91 -23.50 0.70 6.99
N PRO A 92 -24.48 0.46 7.90
CA PRO A 92 -25.52 1.46 8.18
C PRO A 92 -24.95 2.78 8.73
N VAL A 93 -23.86 2.71 9.52
CA VAL A 93 -23.19 3.89 10.08
C VAL A 93 -22.48 4.66 8.98
N ARG A 94 -21.85 3.96 8.03
CA ARG A 94 -21.19 4.60 6.88
C ARG A 94 -22.18 5.35 6.01
N HIS A 95 -23.35 4.75 5.74
CA HIS A 95 -24.42 5.40 4.98
C HIS A 95 -24.93 6.67 5.67
N VAL A 96 -25.27 6.60 6.96
CA VAL A 96 -25.76 7.78 7.70
C VAL A 96 -24.75 8.92 7.71
N LEU A 97 -23.45 8.60 7.86
CA LEU A 97 -22.39 9.61 7.84
C LEU A 97 -22.22 10.20 6.43
N ALA A 98 -22.21 9.37 5.39
CA ALA A 98 -22.11 9.82 4.01
C ALA A 98 -23.31 10.70 3.61
N ASP A 99 -24.53 10.28 3.94
CA ASP A 99 -25.76 11.03 3.73
C ASP A 99 -25.73 12.39 4.41
N ARG A 100 -25.34 12.42 5.69
CA ARG A 100 -25.32 13.67 6.46
C ARG A 100 -24.27 14.62 5.93
N LEU A 101 -23.09 14.13 5.56
CA LEU A 101 -22.03 14.93 4.95
C LEU A 101 -22.45 15.45 3.58
N ALA A 102 -23.05 14.61 2.73
CA ALA A 102 -23.57 15.01 1.42
C ALA A 102 -24.62 16.12 1.56
N HIS A 103 -25.56 15.99 2.50
CA HIS A 103 -26.54 17.03 2.80
C HIS A 103 -25.92 18.33 3.27
N MET A 104 -24.90 18.30 4.13
CA MET A 104 -24.20 19.51 4.58
C MET A 104 -23.39 20.16 3.45
N LEU A 105 -22.86 19.37 2.52
CA LEU A 105 -22.12 19.85 1.36
C LEU A 105 -23.01 20.50 0.29
N LEU A 106 -24.25 20.02 0.16
CA LEU A 106 -25.26 20.49 -0.81
C LEU A 106 -26.28 21.48 -0.21
N GLY A 107 -26.30 21.65 1.11
CA GLY A 107 -27.30 22.43 1.81
C GLY A 107 -27.31 23.90 1.39
N PRO A 108 -28.48 24.57 1.40
CA PRO A 108 -28.61 25.99 1.07
C PRO A 108 -28.05 26.92 2.16
N ALA A 109 -27.72 26.37 3.33
CA ALA A 109 -27.06 27.07 4.41
C ALA A 109 -25.59 27.26 4.04
N GLY A 110 -25.21 28.50 3.74
CA GLY A 110 -23.93 28.90 3.15
C GLY A 110 -22.64 28.46 3.87
N GLY A 111 -21.52 28.98 3.36
CA GLY A 111 -20.18 28.39 3.39
C GLY A 111 -19.59 27.85 4.69
N GLU A 112 -20.11 28.18 5.88
CA GLU A 112 -19.58 27.67 7.15
C GLU A 112 -19.90 26.18 7.39
N LEU A 113 -21.14 25.75 7.13
CA LEU A 113 -21.51 24.33 7.26
C LEU A 113 -20.84 23.46 6.19
N GLN A 114 -20.67 24.03 4.99
CA GLN A 114 -19.94 23.37 3.90
C GLN A 114 -18.44 23.23 4.24
N LEU A 115 -17.83 24.24 4.87
CA LEU A 115 -16.45 24.18 5.35
C LEU A 115 -16.29 23.10 6.42
N GLN A 116 -17.17 23.07 7.42
CA GLN A 116 -17.16 22.05 8.48
C GLN A 116 -17.32 20.63 7.91
N ALA A 117 -18.19 20.44 6.92
CA ALA A 117 -18.34 19.14 6.26
C ALA A 117 -17.07 18.71 5.50
N ARG A 118 -16.37 19.64 4.85
CA ARG A 118 -15.09 19.38 4.19
C ARG A 118 -14.01 19.03 5.20
N GLU A 119 -13.87 19.82 6.26
CA GLU A 119 -12.90 19.58 7.34
C GLU A 119 -13.10 18.21 7.98
N LEU A 120 -14.36 17.86 8.28
CA LEU A 120 -14.70 16.55 8.84
C LEU A 120 -14.38 15.41 7.87
N THR A 121 -14.67 15.57 6.58
CA THR A 121 -14.33 14.55 5.55
C THR A 121 -12.81 14.33 5.48
N PHE A 122 -12.01 15.39 5.53
CA PHE A 122 -10.55 15.27 5.53
C PHE A 122 -10.00 14.66 6.82
N ALA A 123 -10.56 15.01 7.98
CA ALA A 123 -10.17 14.42 9.26
C ALA A 123 -10.46 12.92 9.29
N LEU A 124 -11.64 12.49 8.86
CA LEU A 124 -12.00 11.07 8.76
C LEU A 124 -11.06 10.32 7.81
N LYS A 125 -10.75 10.91 6.65
CA LYS A 125 -9.79 10.33 5.70
C LYS A 125 -8.37 10.22 6.27
N ALA A 126 -7.93 11.20 7.07
CA ALA A 126 -6.61 11.18 7.69
C ALA A 126 -6.43 10.00 8.67
N GLU A 127 -7.51 9.64 9.37
CA GLU A 127 -7.65 8.50 10.28
C GLU A 127 -7.90 7.15 9.56
N GLY A 128 -7.94 7.14 8.22
CA GLY A 128 -8.16 5.94 7.42
C GLY A 128 -9.63 5.57 7.21
N PHE A 129 -10.57 6.48 7.50
CA PHE A 129 -11.98 6.30 7.17
C PHE A 129 -12.34 7.12 5.92
N ASP A 130 -12.25 6.48 4.75
CA ASP A 130 -12.58 7.14 3.48
C ASP A 130 -14.07 6.94 3.12
N LEU A 131 -14.81 8.04 3.09
CA LEU A 131 -16.22 8.12 2.67
C LEU A 131 -16.40 8.83 1.31
N SER A 132 -15.31 9.08 0.57
CA SER A 132 -15.36 9.90 -0.66
C SER A 132 -16.31 9.32 -1.71
N GLU A 133 -16.25 8.00 -1.98
CA GLU A 133 -17.14 7.36 -2.95
C GLU A 133 -18.61 7.32 -2.48
N PRO A 134 -18.94 6.90 -1.23
CA PRO A 134 -20.31 7.00 -0.72
C PRO A 134 -20.90 8.42 -0.76
N ILE A 135 -20.13 9.44 -0.38
CA ILE A 135 -20.57 10.84 -0.41
C ILE A 135 -20.84 11.27 -1.86
N LYS A 136 -19.93 10.94 -2.79
CA LYS A 136 -20.09 11.25 -4.22
C LYS A 136 -21.33 10.56 -4.80
N GLN A 137 -21.56 9.30 -4.47
CA GLN A 137 -22.74 8.55 -4.90
C GLN A 137 -24.02 9.25 -4.40
N HIS A 138 -24.11 9.56 -3.10
CA HIS A 138 -25.27 10.26 -2.56
C HIS A 138 -25.49 11.66 -3.15
N ILE A 139 -24.42 12.41 -3.41
CA ILE A 139 -24.53 13.71 -4.10
C ILE A 139 -25.07 13.51 -5.52
N THR A 140 -24.59 12.49 -6.23
CA THR A 140 -25.03 12.16 -7.59
C THR A 140 -26.51 11.77 -7.59
N ASP A 141 -26.92 10.84 -6.73
CA ASP A 141 -28.32 10.41 -6.57
C ASP A 141 -29.23 11.60 -6.21
N SER A 142 -28.77 12.50 -5.35
CA SER A 142 -29.56 13.66 -4.90
C SER A 142 -29.67 14.77 -5.94
N THR A 143 -28.74 14.87 -6.90
CA THR A 143 -28.67 15.97 -7.88
C THR A 143 -29.11 15.57 -9.28
N LEU A 144 -28.82 14.32 -9.69
CA LEU A 144 -29.11 13.79 -11.03
C LEU A 144 -30.25 12.75 -11.02
N GLY A 145 -30.71 12.32 -9.84
CA GLY A 145 -31.60 11.18 -9.69
C GLY A 145 -30.84 9.85 -9.70
N HIS A 146 -31.45 8.80 -9.17
CA HIS A 146 -30.88 7.46 -9.13
C HIS A 146 -30.68 6.91 -10.55
N ASP A 147 -29.54 6.28 -10.82
CA ASP A 147 -29.31 5.63 -12.12
C ASP A 147 -30.35 4.51 -12.30
N PRO A 148 -31.18 4.52 -13.36
CA PRO A 148 -32.18 3.48 -13.60
C PRO A 148 -31.59 2.08 -13.84
N ALA A 149 -30.27 1.93 -13.93
CA ALA A 149 -29.58 0.64 -13.98
C ALA A 149 -29.43 -0.06 -12.61
N ASP A 150 -29.53 0.65 -11.50
CA ASP A 150 -29.54 0.05 -10.16
C ASP A 150 -30.96 -0.36 -9.77
N VAL A 151 -31.42 -1.45 -10.39
CA VAL A 151 -32.64 -2.14 -9.98
C VAL A 151 -32.30 -2.99 -8.75
N PRO A 152 -32.97 -2.81 -7.60
CA PRO A 152 -32.72 -3.64 -6.43
C PRO A 152 -33.30 -5.05 -6.68
N PHE A 153 -32.46 -6.07 -6.60
CA PHE A 153 -32.89 -7.46 -6.39
C PHE A 153 -32.61 -7.84 -4.94
#